data_AF-A0A450X4W3-F1
#
_entry.id   AF-A0A450X4W3-F1
#
_cell.length_a   1.000
_cell.length_b   1.000
_cell.length_c   1.000
_cell.angle_alpha   90.00
_cell.angle_beta   90.00
_cell.angle_gamma   90.00
#
_symmetry.space_group_name_H-M   'P 1'
#
loop_
_entity.id
_entity.type
_entity.pdbx_description
1 polymer ?
#
loop_
_entity_poly.entity_id
_entity_poly.type
_entity_poly.pdbx_seq_one_letter_code
_entity_poly.pdbx_strand_id
1 'polypeptide(L)'
;ADDFVILCKDKTQAEGVLRLVREWTQGNGLTLHPDKTHLGDCSQRGQGFEFLGYRFEAGRRWIRRKSIKALREKVRRKTKRSRSGSMGYII
;
A
#
# COMPACT_ATOMS: atom_id res chain seq x y z
N ALA A 1 7.25 -2.97 12.28
CA ALA A 1 6.33 -2.38 11.29
C ALA A 1 7.24 -1.65 10.33
N ASP A 2 7.34 -2.14 9.10
CA ASP A 2 8.57 -1.97 8.31
C ASP A 2 8.34 -1.18 7.02
N ASP A 3 7.08 -0.81 6.75
CA ASP A 3 6.68 0.02 5.61
C ASP A 3 6.52 1.48 6.05
N PHE A 4 7.20 2.40 5.36
CA PHE A 4 7.07 3.84 5.55
C PHE A 4 6.99 4.57 4.21
N VAL A 5 6.42 5.78 4.21
CA VAL A 5 6.31 6.66 3.03
C VAL A 5 6.86 8.02 3.41
N ILE A 6 7.69 8.60 2.55
CA ILE A 6 8.22 9.95 2.71
C ILE A 6 7.74 10.80 1.54
N LEU A 7 7.05 11.89 1.82
CA LEU A 7 6.58 12.84 0.82
C LEU A 7 7.58 13.98 0.70
N CYS A 8 8.06 14.23 -0.50
CA CYS A 8 9.03 15.28 -0.81
C CYS A 8 8.39 16.30 -1.76
N LYS A 9 8.90 17.55 -1.73
CA LYS A 9 8.41 18.62 -2.60
C LYS A 9 8.80 18.41 -4.07
N ASP A 10 9.99 17.85 -4.28
CA ASP A 10 10.57 17.63 -5.61
C ASP A 10 11.37 16.33 -5.67
N LYS A 11 11.71 15.93 -6.89
CA LYS A 11 12.41 14.68 -7.18
C LYS A 11 13.82 14.65 -6.58
N THR A 12 14.54 15.76 -6.61
CA THR A 12 15.91 15.87 -6.09
C THR A 12 15.94 15.63 -4.58
N GLN A 13 14.99 16.20 -3.85
CA GLN A 13 14.81 15.92 -2.42
C GLN A 13 14.50 14.44 -2.18
N ALA A 14 13.59 13.86 -2.97
CA ALA A 14 13.22 12.45 -2.83
C ALA A 14 14.42 11.50 -3.04
N GLU A 15 15.27 11.79 -4.02
CA GLU A 15 16.52 11.05 -4.27
C GLU A 15 17.52 11.20 -3.11
N GLY A 16 17.68 12.42 -2.58
CA GLY A 16 18.54 12.68 -1.42
C GLY A 16 18.07 11.95 -0.16
N VAL A 17 16.77 11.97 0.11
CA VAL A 17 16.15 11.22 1.20
C VAL A 17 16.35 9.72 1.00
N LEU A 18 16.13 9.20 -0.21
CA LEU A 18 16.33 7.78 -0.51
C LEU A 18 17.77 7.33 -0.20
N ARG A 19 18.77 8.17 -0.51
CA ARG A 19 20.17 7.90 -0.18
C ARG A 19 20.38 7.85 1.34
N LEU A 20 19.87 8.85 2.07
CA LEU A 20 20.00 8.93 3.52
C LEU A 20 19.36 7.71 4.22
N VAL A 21 18.16 7.31 3.79
CA VAL A 21 17.47 6.13 4.33
C VAL A 21 18.26 4.86 4.04
N ARG A 22 18.89 4.74 2.86
CA ARG A 22 19.76 3.62 2.52
C ARG A 22 20.99 3.53 3.42
N GLU A 23 21.68 4.64 3.63
CA GLU A 23 22.84 4.71 4.54
C GLU A 23 22.43 4.34 5.97
N TRP A 24 21.32 4.90 6.46
CA TRP A 24 20.81 4.61 7.80
C TRP A 24 20.40 3.13 7.95
N THR A 25 19.68 2.56 6.99
CA THR A 25 19.27 1.14 7.06
C THR A 25 20.48 0.22 7.03
N GLN A 26 21.45 0.46 6.15
CA GLN A 26 22.70 -0.31 6.10
C GLN A 26 23.50 -0.22 7.40
N GLY A 27 23.60 0.97 7.99
CA GLY A 27 24.25 1.17 9.29
C GLY A 27 23.57 0.43 10.45
N ASN A 28 22.28 0.13 10.33
CA ASN A 28 21.53 -0.69 11.29
C ASN A 28 21.49 -2.19 10.92
N GLY A 29 22.27 -2.62 9.92
CA GLY A 29 22.30 -4.02 9.46
C GLY A 29 21.04 -4.46 8.71
N LEU A 30 20.23 -3.51 8.22
CA LEU A 30 19.01 -3.76 7.46
C LEU A 30 19.23 -3.42 5.98
N THR A 31 18.59 -4.17 5.08
CA THR A 31 18.67 -3.93 3.64
C THR A 31 17.32 -3.49 3.11
N LEU A 32 17.27 -2.29 2.51
CA LEU A 32 16.11 -1.85 1.73
C LEU A 32 15.94 -2.75 0.50
N HIS A 33 14.73 -3.29 0.32
CA HIS A 33 14.44 -4.13 -0.84
C HIS A 33 14.34 -3.25 -2.11
N PRO A 34 15.19 -3.45 -3.13
CA PRO A 34 15.23 -2.58 -4.32
C PRO A 34 13.89 -2.57 -5.05
N ASP A 35 13.24 -3.73 -5.20
CA ASP A 35 11.98 -3.83 -5.93
C ASP A 35 10.76 -3.24 -5.21
N LYS A 36 10.84 -3.03 -3.90
CA LYS A 36 9.74 -2.41 -3.13
C LYS A 36 9.90 -0.90 -3.00
N THR A 37 11.09 -0.37 -3.31
CA THR A 37 11.39 1.04 -3.14
C THR A 37 11.04 1.77 -4.43
N HIS A 38 9.97 2.54 -4.40
CA HIS A 38 9.46 3.26 -5.57
C HIS A 38 9.49 4.76 -5.33
N LEU A 39 10.07 5.51 -6.30
CA LEU A 39 10.01 6.97 -6.36
C LEU A 39 9.03 7.33 -7.47
N GLY A 40 7.95 8.01 -7.11
CA GLY A 40 6.88 8.37 -8.04
C GLY A 40 6.18 9.65 -7.62
N ASP A 41 5.60 10.34 -8.60
CA ASP A 41 4.80 11.54 -8.37
C ASP A 41 3.34 11.16 -8.08
N CYS A 42 2.92 11.28 -6.81
CA CYS A 42 1.55 10.95 -6.42
C CYS A 42 0.48 11.88 -7.03
N SER A 43 0.85 13.02 -7.60
CA SER A 43 -0.06 13.91 -8.33
C SER A 43 -0.40 13.38 -9.73
N GLN A 44 0.45 12.52 -10.30
CA GLN A 44 0.26 11.95 -11.62
C GLN A 44 -0.51 10.63 -11.57
N ARG A 45 -1.42 10.45 -12.53
CA ARG A 45 -2.10 9.17 -12.70
C ARG A 45 -1.09 8.09 -13.10
N GLY A 46 -1.21 6.91 -12.52
CA GLY A 46 -0.31 5.78 -12.70
C GLY A 46 0.86 5.74 -11.70
N GLN A 47 1.29 6.88 -11.17
CA GLN A 47 2.46 6.99 -10.27
C GLN A 47 2.08 7.10 -8.78
N GLY A 48 0.81 6.90 -8.46
CA GLY A 48 0.34 6.82 -7.08
C GLY A 48 0.88 5.60 -6.31
N PHE A 49 1.04 5.74 -5.00
CA PHE A 49 1.55 4.70 -4.11
C PHE A 49 0.45 4.06 -3.27
N GLU A 50 0.72 2.87 -2.74
CA GLU A 50 -0.17 2.19 -1.78
C GLU A 50 0.43 2.21 -0.37
N PHE A 51 -0.37 2.58 0.62
CA PHE A 51 0.03 2.59 2.03
C PHE A 51 -1.15 2.23 2.93
N LEU A 52 -0.92 1.34 3.90
CA LEU A 52 -1.92 0.89 4.90
C LEU A 52 -3.29 0.49 4.31
N GLY A 53 -3.31 -0.14 3.13
CA GLY A 53 -4.56 -0.59 2.51
C GLY A 53 -5.26 0.42 1.61
N TYR A 54 -4.68 1.61 1.44
CA TYR A 54 -5.16 2.66 0.56
C TYR A 54 -4.18 2.89 -0.59
N ARG A 55 -4.69 3.47 -1.67
CA ARG A 55 -3.94 3.98 -2.82
C ARG A 55 -4.13 5.49 -2.89
N PHE A 56 -3.03 6.23 -2.97
CA PHE A 56 -3.02 7.69 -3.08
C PHE A 56 -2.57 8.07 -4.48
N GLU A 57 -3.43 8.76 -5.23
CA GLU A 57 -3.17 9.10 -6.64
C GLU A 57 -4.00 10.30 -7.07
N ALA A 58 -3.37 11.26 -7.78
CA ALA A 58 -3.99 12.46 -8.32
C ALA A 58 -4.82 13.24 -7.28
N GLY A 59 -4.28 13.39 -6.06
CA GLY A 59 -4.94 14.07 -4.94
C GLY A 59 -6.14 13.32 -4.35
N ARG A 60 -6.36 12.06 -4.75
CA ARG A 60 -7.48 11.24 -4.27
C ARG A 60 -6.98 10.04 -3.48
N ARG A 61 -7.83 9.56 -2.57
CA ARG A 61 -7.62 8.36 -1.77
C ARG A 61 -8.61 7.28 -2.18
N TRP A 62 -8.09 6.14 -2.59
CA TRP A 62 -8.87 4.96 -3.00
C TRP A 62 -8.53 3.77 -2.09
N ILE A 63 -9.45 2.82 -1.94
CA ILE A 63 -9.10 1.54 -1.31
C ILE A 63 -8.24 0.75 -2.31
N ARG A 64 -7.13 0.17 -1.86
CA ARG A 64 -6.28 -0.62 -2.75
C ARG A 64 -7.04 -1.83 -3.31
N ARG A 65 -6.75 -2.21 -4.56
CA ARG A 65 -7.44 -3.33 -5.24
C ARG A 65 -7.36 -4.64 -4.46
N LYS A 66 -6.21 -4.91 -3.83
CA LYS A 66 -6.01 -6.10 -2.98
C LYS A 66 -6.96 -6.14 -1.78
N SER A 67 -7.22 -5.01 -1.13
CA SER A 67 -8.15 -4.92 0.00
C SER A 67 -9.59 -5.12 -0.45
N ILE A 68 -9.98 -4.55 -1.60
CA ILE A 68 -11.31 -4.79 -2.20
C ILE A 68 -11.49 -6.28 -2.53
N LYS A 69 -10.48 -6.92 -3.13
CA LYS A 69 -10.51 -8.36 -3.44
C LYS A 69 -10.66 -9.19 -2.17
N ALA A 70 -9.87 -8.91 -1.13
CA ALA A 70 -9.94 -9.60 0.15
C ALA A 70 -11.31 -9.44 0.83
N LEU A 71 -11.91 -8.24 0.76
CA LEU A 71 -13.27 -7.99 1.25
C LEU A 71 -14.29 -8.86 0.50
N ARG A 72 -14.27 -8.83 -0.84
CA ARG A 72 -15.18 -9.62 -1.68
C ARG A 72 -15.04 -11.12 -1.41
N GLU A 73 -13.82 -11.60 -1.23
CA GLU A 73 -13.54 -13.00 -0.89
C GLU A 73 -14.09 -13.38 0.49
N LYS A 74 -13.92 -12.51 1.49
CA LYS A 74 -14.45 -12.73 2.84
C LYS A 74 -15.98 -12.77 2.84
N VAL A 75 -16.63 -11.84 2.12
CA VAL A 75 -18.09 -11.85 1.92
C VAL A 75 -18.50 -13.14 1.22
N ARG A 76 -17.87 -13.50 0.10
CA ARG A 76 -18.18 -14.72 -0.65
C ARG A 76 -18.05 -15.99 0.19
N ARG A 77 -17.05 -16.06 1.08
CA ARG A 77 -16.89 -17.18 2.01
C ARG A 77 -18.06 -17.27 3.00
N LYS A 78 -18.57 -16.14 3.46
CA LYS A 78 -19.75 -16.06 4.35
C LYS A 78 -21.07 -16.25 3.61
N THR A 79 -21.14 -15.94 2.33
CA THR A 79 -22.37 -15.95 1.52
C THR A 79 -22.29 -16.89 0.31
N LYS A 80 -21.69 -18.07 0.48
CA LYS A 80 -21.60 -19.09 -0.60
C LYS A 80 -23.01 -19.52 -1.04
N ARG A 81 -23.17 -19.85 -2.33
CA ARG A 81 -24.46 -20.26 -2.91
C ARG A 81 -25.06 -21.51 -2.25
N SER A 82 -24.21 -22.43 -1.80
CA SER A 82 -24.61 -23.67 -1.12
C SER A 82 -24.64 -23.54 0.41
N ARG A 83 -24.64 -22.33 0.97
CA ARG A 83 -24.56 -22.15 2.42
C ARG A 83 -25.91 -22.45 3.07
N SER A 84 -25.91 -23.39 4.00
CA SER A 84 -27.01 -23.66 4.92
C SER A 84 -26.91 -22.77 6.17
N GLY A 85 -28.02 -22.62 6.90
CA GLY A 85 -28.10 -21.83 8.14
C GLY A 85 -28.76 -20.46 7.99
N SER A 86 -29.23 -19.90 9.10
CA SER A 86 -30.03 -18.66 9.11
C SER A 86 -29.19 -17.42 8.78
N MET A 87 -29.85 -16.40 8.24
CA MET A 87 -29.21 -15.16 7.80
C MET A 87 -28.52 -14.41 8.95
N GLY A 88 -29.01 -14.55 10.19
CA GLY A 88 -28.43 -13.91 11.39
C GLY A 88 -26.99 -14.31 11.72
N TYR A 89 -26.48 -15.41 11.16
CA TYR A 89 -25.07 -15.82 11.33
C TYR A 89 -24.11 -15.16 10.32
N ILE A 90 -24.62 -14.33 9.41
CA ILE A 90 -23.81 -13.56 8.44
C ILE A 90 -23.57 -12.18 9.05
N ILE A 91 -22.51 -12.08 9.86
CA ILE A 91 -22.00 -10.80 10.39
C ILE A 91 -21.10 -10.13 9.36
#